data_AF-A0A2A5T627-F1
#
_entry.id   AF-A0A2A5T627-F1
#
_cell.length_a   1.000
_cell.length_b   1.000
_cell.length_c   1.000
_cell.angle_alpha   90.00
_cell.angle_beta   90.00
_cell.angle_gamma   90.00
#
_symmetry.space_group_name_H-M   'P 1'
#
loop_
_entity.id
_entity.type
_entity.pdbx_description
1 polymer ?
#
loop_
_entity_poly.entity_id
_entity_poly.type
_entity_poly.pdbx_seq_one_letter_code
_entity_poly.pdbx_strand_id
1 'polypeptide(L)' 'MDNRKSISEMVDALWGYLYGDKGYISAPLERELANEGVTLITGVKKNMKPKVMKLWNRLMLRKRFIIETVFDQLKNIS' A
#
# COMPACT_ATOMS: atom_id res chain seq x y z
N MET A 1 9.69 2.70 -16.54
CA MET A 1 9.92 3.37 -15.25
C MET A 1 9.57 2.39 -14.15
N ASP A 2 10.46 2.17 -13.19
CA ASP A 2 10.19 1.26 -12.07
C ASP A 2 9.37 2.01 -11.02
N ASN A 3 8.07 1.68 -10.92
CA ASN A 3 7.15 2.34 -9.97
C ASN A 3 7.59 2.21 -8.50
N ARG A 4 8.50 1.31 -8.14
CA ARG A 4 8.91 1.11 -6.74
C ARG A 4 9.83 2.23 -6.27
N LYS A 5 10.68 2.75 -7.17
CA LYS A 5 11.54 3.90 -6.86
C LYS A 5 10.71 5.17 -6.59
N SER A 6 9.67 5.38 -7.38
CA SER A 6 8.77 6.53 -7.22
C SER A 6 7.94 6.48 -5.94
N ILE A 7 7.66 5.29 -5.40
CA ILE A 7 6.91 5.16 -4.13
C ILE A 7 7.74 5.65 -2.96
N SER A 8 9.03 5.32 -2.92
CA SER A 8 9.94 5.78 -1.86
C SER A 8 9.93 7.30 -1.75
N GLU A 9 10.06 7.99 -2.89
CA GLU A 9 10.00 9.45 -2.94
C GLU A 9 8.63 10.01 -2.53
N MET A 10 7.53 9.31 -2.83
CA MET A 10 6.17 9.75 -2.46
C MET A 10 5.87 9.57 -0.97
N VAL A 11 6.57 8.64 -0.29
CA VAL A 11 6.37 8.38 1.13
C VAL A 11 7.37 9.10 2.02
N ASP A 12 8.32 9.84 1.44
CA ASP A 12 9.26 10.67 2.17
C ASP A 12 8.47 11.60 3.11
N ALA A 13 8.82 11.57 4.40
CA ALA A 13 8.13 12.25 5.51
C ALA A 13 6.71 11.77 5.87
N LEU A 14 6.20 10.69 5.28
CA LEU A 14 4.96 10.03 5.71
C LEU A 14 5.25 8.95 6.75
N TRP A 15 4.26 8.65 7.60
CA TRP A 15 4.32 7.56 8.58
C TRP A 15 2.97 6.84 8.66
N GLY A 16 2.98 5.59 9.10
CA GLY A 16 1.74 4.81 9.32
C GLY A 16 1.51 3.71 8.29
N TYR A 17 0.29 3.62 7.74
CA TYR A 17 -0.12 2.49 6.89
C TYR A 17 -0.32 2.91 5.43
N LEU A 18 0.47 2.32 4.52
CA LEU A 18 0.30 2.51 3.08
C LEU A 18 -0.50 1.34 2.50
N TYR A 19 -1.67 1.59 1.91
CA TYR A 19 -2.49 0.55 1.29
C TYR A 19 -2.19 0.42 -0.20
N GLY A 20 -1.62 -0.72 -0.59
CA GLY A 20 -1.13 -0.96 -1.94
C GLY A 20 -1.74 -2.17 -2.63
N ASP A 21 -1.54 -2.23 -3.94
CA ASP A 21 -1.87 -3.40 -4.74
C ASP A 21 -0.88 -4.56 -4.52
N LYS A 22 -1.30 -5.79 -4.85
CA LYS A 22 -0.43 -6.98 -4.84
C LYS A 22 0.77 -6.83 -5.77
N GLY A 23 0.69 -5.98 -6.79
CA GLY A 23 1.82 -5.62 -7.66
C GLY A 23 3.02 -5.03 -6.90
N TYR A 24 2.79 -4.39 -5.76
CA TYR A 24 3.82 -3.74 -4.93
C TYR A 24 4.46 -4.66 -3.90
N ILE A 25 4.04 -5.93 -3.83
CA ILE A 25 4.68 -6.91 -2.95
C ILE A 25 6.11 -7.14 -3.42
N SER A 26 7.06 -6.60 -2.67
CA SER A 26 8.48 -6.90 -2.82
C SER A 26 9.18 -6.70 -1.47
N ALA A 27 9.99 -7.69 -1.08
CA ALA A 27 10.76 -7.66 0.16
C ALA A 27 11.66 -6.42 0.32
N PRO A 28 12.39 -5.94 -0.72
CA PRO A 28 13.20 -4.72 -0.58
C PRO A 28 12.34 -3.48 -0.31
N LEU A 29 11.23 -3.31 -1.02
CA LEU A 29 10.33 -2.17 -0.81
C LEU A 29 9.66 -2.21 0.57
N GLU A 30 9.21 -3.38 1.03
CA GLU A 30 8.64 -3.50 2.38
C GLU A 30 9.66 -3.12 3.46
N ARG A 31 10.94 -3.45 3.28
CA ARG A 31 12.01 -3.10 4.22
C ARG A 31 12.33 -1.60 4.18
N GLU A 32 12.44 -1.03 2.99
CA GLU A 32 12.71 0.39 2.78
C GLU A 32 11.62 1.25 3.44
N LEU A 33 10.36 0.99 3.11
CA LEU A 33 9.21 1.68 3.71
C LEU A 33 9.17 1.52 5.23
N ALA A 34 9.46 0.32 5.74
CA ALA A 34 9.47 0.07 7.18
C ALA A 34 10.57 0.86 7.91
N ASN A 35 11.73 1.10 7.28
CA ASN A 35 12.78 1.95 7.84
C ASN A 35 12.33 3.42 7.94
N GLU A 36 11.46 3.86 7.04
CA GLU A 36 10.85 5.20 7.05
C GLU A 36 9.62 5.29 7.97
N GLY A 37 9.26 4.21 8.67
CA GLY A 37 8.09 4.17 9.56
C GLY A 37 6.76 3.95 8.82
N VAL A 38 6.81 3.53 7.56
CA VAL A 38 5.65 3.20 6.74
C VAL A 38 5.48 1.68 6.62
N THR A 39 4.35 1.19 7.09
CA THR A 39 3.97 -0.21 6.93
C THR A 39 3.14 -0.38 5.67
N LEU A 40 3.70 -1.08 4.67
CA LEU A 40 2.97 -1.45 3.46
C LEU A 40 1.95 -2.57 3.76
N ILE A 41 0.68 -2.29 3.49
CA ILE A 41 -0.45 -3.19 3.63
C ILE A 41 -0.96 -3.56 2.24
N THR A 42 -0.80 -4.82 1.86
CA THR A 42 -1.30 -5.38 0.60
C THR A 42 -2.15 -6.62 0.85
N GLY A 43 -2.93 -7.01 -0.16
CA GLY A 43 -3.47 -8.38 -0.20
C GLY A 43 -2.35 -9.42 -0.35
N VAL A 44 -2.66 -10.68 -0.07
CA VAL A 44 -1.73 -11.82 -0.23
C VAL A 44 -1.91 -12.44 -1.63
N LYS A 45 -0.81 -12.83 -2.29
CA LYS A 45 -0.84 -13.60 -3.56
C LYS A 45 -1.16 -15.07 -3.27
N LYS A 46 -1.79 -15.77 -4.22
CA LYS A 46 -2.23 -17.18 -4.06
C LYS A 46 -1.11 -18.14 -3.62
N ASN A 47 0.14 -17.88 -4.04
CA ASN A 47 1.32 -18.70 -3.74
C ASN A 47 2.14 -18.21 -2.53
N MET A 48 1.65 -17.22 -1.77
CA MET A 48 2.33 -16.75 -0.56
C MET A 48 1.72 -17.34 0.69
N LYS A 49 2.55 -17.53 1.72
CA LYS A 49 2.06 -17.90 3.05
C LYS A 49 1.12 -16.80 3.58
N PRO A 50 0.02 -17.16 4.27
CA PRO A 50 -0.88 -16.19 4.86
C PRO A 50 -0.12 -15.31 5.86
N LYS A 51 -0.20 -13.99 5.68
CA LYS A 51 0.37 -13.00 6.60
C LYS A 51 -0.67 -12.65 7.66
N VAL A 52 -0.28 -12.72 8.93
CA VAL A 52 -1.15 -12.25 10.02
C VAL A 52 -1.34 -10.73 9.87
N MET A 53 -2.59 -10.29 9.89
CA MET A 53 -2.96 -8.90 9.67
C MET A 53 -4.06 -8.49 10.65
N LYS A 54 -3.98 -7.26 11.16
CA LYS A 54 -5.03 -6.68 11.99
C LYS A 54 -6.37 -6.68 11.25
N LEU A 55 -7.46 -6.92 11.96
CA LEU A 55 -8.81 -6.94 11.38
C LEU A 55 -9.14 -5.66 10.61
N TRP A 56 -8.75 -4.50 11.16
CA TRP A 56 -8.89 -3.19 10.52
C TRP A 56 -8.22 -3.13 9.14
N ASN A 57 -6.96 -3.54 9.04
CA ASN A 57 -6.21 -3.54 7.77
C ASN A 57 -6.87 -4.47 6.74
N ARG A 58 -7.40 -5.61 7.19
CA ARG A 58 -8.14 -6.54 6.33
C ARG A 58 -9.46 -5.95 5.82
N LEU A 59 -10.17 -5.20 6.67
CA LEU A 59 -11.40 -4.51 6.29
C LEU A 59 -11.13 -3.38 5.30
N MET A 60 -10.08 -2.58 5.54
CA MET A 60 -9.65 -1.52 4.63
C MET A 60 -9.28 -2.05 3.25
N LEU A 61 -8.56 -3.18 3.17
CA LEU A 61 -8.28 -3.84 1.89
C LEU A 61 -9.56 -4.33 1.18
N ARG A 62 -10.56 -4.81 1.93
CA ARG A 62 -11.88 -5.19 1.37
C ARG A 62 -12.70 -4.01 0.87
N LYS A 63 -12.52 -2.84 1.50
CA LYS A 63 -13.22 -1.60 1.17
C LYS A 63 -12.35 -0.64 0.36
N ARG A 64 -11.31 -1.15 -0.32
CA ARG A 64 -10.37 -0.36 -1.13
C ARG A 64 -11.06 0.49 -2.19
N PHE A 65 -12.21 0.03 -2.70
CA PHE A 65 -13.03 0.79 -3.64
C PHE A 65 -13.33 2.21 -3.12
N ILE A 66 -13.51 2.41 -1.81
CA ILE A 66 -13.76 3.73 -1.22
C ILE A 66 -12.56 4.66 -1.45
N ILE A 67 -11.35 4.16 -1.20
CA ILE A 67 -10.10 4.91 -1.42
C ILE A 67 -9.95 5.25 -2.91
N GLU A 68 -10.24 4.28 -3.78
CA GLU A 68 -10.18 4.46 -5.23
C GLU A 68 -11.21 5.49 -5.71
N THR A 69 -12.45 5.47 -5.19
CA THR A 69 -13.48 6.45 -5.53
C THR A 69 -13.11 7.85 -5.08
N VAL A 70 -12.59 8.05 -3.87
CA VAL A 70 -12.14 9.39 -3.43
C VAL A 70 -11.02 9.89 -4.33
N PHE A 71 -10.06 9.02 -4.67
CA PHE A 71 -8.95 9.39 -5.54
C PHE A 71 -9.40 9.70 -6.98
N ASP A 72 -10.38 8.96 -7.49
CA ASP A 72 -11.01 9.22 -8.78
C ASP A 72 -11.72 10.57 -8.78
N GLN A 73 -12.47 10.91 -7.74
CA GLN A 73 -13.06 12.24 -7.61
C GLN A 73 -11.98 13.33 -7.60
N LEU A 74 -10.93 13.19 -6.79
CA LEU A 74 -9.85 14.18 -6.72
C LEU A 74 -9.16 14.41 -8.08
N LYS A 75 -9.06 13.39 -8.92
CA LYS A 75 -8.52 13.51 -10.29
C LYS A 75 -9.45 14.23 -11.25
N ASN A 76 -10.77 14.03 -11.11
CA ASN A 76 -11.78 14.57 -12.01
C ASN A 76 -12.30 15.96 -11.61
N ILE A 77 -11.94 16.46 -10.41
CA ILE A 77 -12.24 17.84 -9.98
C ILE A 77 -11.17 18.83 -10.50
N SER A 78 -10.14 18.34 -11.22
CA SER A 78 -9.08 19.17 -11.81
C SER A 78 -9.48 19.83 -13.12
#